data_AF-A0A256IJX8-F1
#
_entry.id   AF-A0A256IJX8-F1
#
_cell.length_a   1.000
_cell.length_b   1.000
_cell.length_c   1.000
_cell.angle_alpha   90.00
_cell.angle_beta   90.00
_cell.angle_gamma   90.00
#
_symmetry.space_group_name_H-M   'P 1'
#
loop_
_entity.id
_entity.type
_entity.pdbx_description
1 polymer ?
#
loop_
_entity_poly.entity_id
_entity_poly.type
_entity_poly.pdbx_seq_one_letter_code
_entity_poly.pdbx_strand_id
1 'polypeptide(L)'
;MAFEDLLNDPVIQKYLHELVGPTGMPVAAAPPDGEVTDEELAEELGLELNDVRRALFILYENDLATYRRVRDEDSGWLTYLWTFHYDNIPENLQEEMYRLLDALEDREEYERTHEFYLCEVCSLRFEFGEAMDFGFECPECGSPLDAMENDRLQEALSARLDELRDELNADVTG
;
A
#
# COMPACT_ATOMS: atom_id res chain seq x y z
N MET A 1 18.50 12.45 -16.46
CA MET A 1 17.51 13.24 -15.70
C MET A 1 17.73 13.00 -14.22
N ALA A 2 17.29 13.91 -13.33
CA ALA A 2 17.14 13.52 -11.92
C ALA A 2 16.22 12.27 -11.87
N PHE A 3 16.56 11.27 -11.06
CA PHE A 3 15.80 10.01 -10.89
C PHE A 3 15.82 8.97 -12.02
N GLU A 4 16.62 9.16 -13.08
CA GLU A 4 16.66 8.20 -14.21
C GLU A 4 17.06 6.78 -13.79
N ASP A 5 18.02 6.64 -12.88
CA ASP A 5 18.45 5.32 -12.37
C ASP A 5 17.36 4.64 -11.54
N LEU A 6 16.63 5.40 -10.71
CA LEU A 6 15.51 4.89 -9.91
C LEU A 6 14.34 4.46 -10.80
N LEU A 7 14.00 5.26 -11.81
CA LEU A 7 12.91 4.96 -12.73
C LEU A 7 13.20 3.79 -13.66
N ASN A 8 14.46 3.36 -13.80
CA ASN A 8 14.82 2.15 -14.51
C ASN A 8 14.69 0.88 -13.65
N ASP A 9 14.46 1.02 -12.33
CA ASP A 9 14.21 -0.10 -11.45
C ASP A 9 12.78 -0.65 -11.65
N PRO A 10 12.63 -1.93 -12.05
CA PRO A 10 11.32 -2.54 -12.25
C PRO A 10 10.42 -2.53 -11.01
N VAL A 11 11.00 -2.57 -9.80
CA VAL A 11 10.26 -2.52 -8.54
C VAL A 11 9.65 -1.13 -8.36
N ILE A 12 10.43 -0.08 -8.60
CA ILE A 12 9.96 1.31 -8.51
C ILE A 12 8.89 1.59 -9.57
N GLN A 13 9.08 1.12 -10.80
CA GLN A 13 8.06 1.25 -11.85
C GLN A 13 6.75 0.58 -11.45
N LYS A 14 6.83 -0.63 -10.88
CA LYS A 14 5.64 -1.36 -10.42
C LYS A 14 4.97 -0.63 -9.26
N TYR A 15 5.73 -0.16 -8.28
CA TYR A 15 5.23 0.63 -7.14
C TYR A 15 4.48 1.88 -7.62
N LEU A 16 5.10 2.69 -8.49
CA LEU A 16 4.46 3.88 -9.04
C LEU A 16 3.20 3.51 -9.83
N HIS A 17 3.23 2.46 -10.64
CA HIS A 17 2.06 2.01 -11.39
C HIS A 17 0.90 1.56 -10.48
N GLU A 18 1.18 0.86 -9.37
CA GLU A 18 0.17 0.47 -8.39
C GLU A 18 -0.44 1.68 -7.66
N LEU A 19 0.36 2.72 -7.41
CA LEU A 19 -0.11 3.96 -6.79
C LEU A 19 -0.99 4.80 -7.72
N VAL A 20 -0.47 5.21 -8.87
CA VAL A 20 -1.12 6.22 -9.73
C VAL A 20 -1.98 5.60 -10.85
N GLY A 21 -1.88 4.30 -11.04
CA GLY A 21 -2.57 3.57 -12.11
C GLY A 21 -2.07 3.92 -13.52
N PRO A 22 -2.65 3.30 -14.56
CA PRO A 22 -2.18 3.46 -15.94
C PRO A 22 -2.34 4.88 -16.47
N THR A 23 -3.36 5.61 -16.02
CA THR A 23 -3.62 7.00 -16.43
C THR A 23 -2.66 7.98 -15.78
N GLY A 24 -2.25 7.73 -14.53
CA GLY A 24 -1.30 8.59 -13.82
C GLY A 24 0.17 8.21 -14.07
N MET A 25 0.45 7.02 -14.57
CA MET A 25 1.82 6.54 -14.79
C MET A 25 2.68 7.48 -15.65
N PRO A 26 2.18 8.10 -16.74
CA PRO A 26 3.00 9.03 -17.52
C PRO A 26 3.44 10.26 -16.72
N VAL A 27 2.64 10.71 -15.75
CA VAL A 27 2.97 11.81 -14.83
C VAL A 27 4.08 11.40 -13.87
N ALA A 28 3.97 10.18 -13.31
CA ALA A 28 4.99 9.65 -12.42
C ALA A 28 6.31 9.30 -13.14
N ALA A 29 6.24 8.89 -14.41
CA ALA A 29 7.41 8.51 -15.20
C ALA A 29 8.20 9.70 -15.78
N ALA A 30 7.67 10.93 -15.68
CA ALA A 30 8.27 12.13 -16.23
C ALA A 30 8.43 13.23 -15.16
N PRO A 31 9.20 12.99 -14.08
CA PRO A 31 9.49 14.03 -13.11
C PRO A 31 10.33 15.14 -13.77
N PRO A 32 9.93 16.41 -13.65
CA PRO A 32 10.68 17.53 -14.21
C PRO A 32 11.92 17.84 -13.39
N ASP A 33 12.91 18.47 -14.02
CA ASP A 33 14.07 19.04 -13.32
C ASP A 33 13.64 20.34 -12.59
N GLY A 34 13.05 20.19 -11.39
CA GLY A 34 12.67 21.31 -10.52
C GLY A 34 11.17 21.43 -10.28
N GLU A 35 10.67 22.67 -10.27
CA GLU A 35 9.26 22.96 -10.04
C GLU A 35 8.47 23.02 -11.35
N VAL A 36 7.25 22.48 -11.36
CA VAL A 36 6.35 22.47 -12.52
C VAL A 36 4.91 22.81 -12.10
N THR A 37 4.13 23.40 -12.99
CA THR A 37 2.68 23.49 -12.80
C THR A 37 1.96 22.24 -13.32
N ASP A 38 0.76 22.00 -12.81
CA ASP A 38 -0.12 20.95 -13.34
C ASP A 38 -0.54 21.22 -14.79
N GLU A 39 -0.69 22.50 -15.18
CA GLU A 39 -0.95 22.89 -16.56
C GLU A 39 0.22 22.62 -17.51
N GLU A 40 1.45 22.95 -17.12
CA GLU A 40 2.66 22.67 -17.90
C GLU A 40 2.82 21.16 -18.15
N LEU A 41 2.63 20.37 -17.10
CA LEU A 41 2.76 18.92 -17.16
C LEU A 41 1.65 18.28 -18.02
N ALA A 42 0.42 18.81 -17.96
CA ALA A 42 -0.67 18.36 -18.81
C ALA A 42 -0.42 18.67 -20.30
N GLU A 43 0.11 19.86 -20.60
CA GLU A 43 0.44 20.24 -21.97
C GLU A 43 1.60 19.42 -22.54
N GLU A 44 2.67 19.24 -21.77
CA GLU A 44 3.85 18.47 -22.19
C GLU A 44 3.52 16.99 -22.45
N LEU A 45 2.73 16.38 -21.56
CA LEU A 45 2.36 14.97 -21.65
C LEU A 45 1.13 14.72 -22.54
N GLY A 46 0.44 15.78 -22.98
CA GLY A 46 -0.80 15.68 -23.76
C GLY A 46 -1.94 15.00 -22.98
N LEU A 47 -1.98 15.20 -21.67
CA LEU A 47 -2.96 14.59 -20.76
C LEU A 47 -4.07 15.58 -20.37
N GLU A 48 -5.21 15.04 -19.92
CA GLU A 48 -6.24 15.89 -19.31
C GLU A 48 -5.75 16.44 -17.98
N LEU A 49 -5.95 17.74 -17.74
CA LEU A 49 -5.53 18.42 -16.51
C LEU A 49 -6.04 17.74 -15.22
N ASN A 50 -7.25 17.18 -15.25
CA ASN A 50 -7.81 16.47 -14.10
C ASN A 50 -7.07 15.16 -13.79
N ASP A 51 -6.59 14.47 -14.82
CA ASP A 51 -5.84 13.23 -14.68
C ASP A 51 -4.45 13.51 -14.09
N VAL A 52 -3.81 14.59 -14.56
CA VAL A 52 -2.53 15.08 -14.01
C VAL A 52 -2.68 15.48 -12.55
N ARG A 53 -3.70 16.30 -12.23
CA ARG A 53 -3.99 16.71 -10.85
C ARG A 53 -4.18 15.51 -9.93
N ARG A 54 -4.98 14.53 -10.36
CA ARG A 54 -5.21 13.31 -9.56
C ARG A 54 -3.91 12.55 -9.29
N ALA A 55 -3.07 12.38 -10.31
CA ALA A 55 -1.78 11.71 -10.15
C ALA A 55 -0.87 12.48 -9.17
N LEU A 56 -0.78 13.81 -9.31
CA LEU A 56 0.03 14.67 -8.43
C LEU A 56 -0.46 14.61 -6.97
N PHE A 57 -1.78 14.58 -6.73
CA PHE A 57 -2.31 14.42 -5.38
C PHE A 57 -1.96 13.05 -4.77
N ILE A 58 -2.06 11.96 -5.55
CA ILE A 58 -1.64 10.64 -5.08
C ILE A 58 -0.15 10.64 -4.71
N LEU A 59 0.71 11.22 -5.56
CA LEU A 59 2.14 11.32 -5.27
C LEU A 59 2.40 12.15 -3.99
N TYR A 60 1.64 13.21 -3.75
CA TYR A 60 1.74 14.00 -2.53
C TYR A 60 1.31 13.24 -1.28
N GLU A 61 0.21 12.49 -1.34
CA GLU A 61 -0.26 11.66 -0.22
C GLU A 61 0.72 10.53 0.16
N ASN A 62 1.64 10.19 -0.75
CA ASN A 62 2.67 9.17 -0.56
C ASN A 62 4.09 9.76 -0.35
N ASP A 63 4.19 11.05 -0.02
CA ASP A 63 5.47 11.76 0.20
C ASP A 63 6.44 11.74 -1.00
N LEU A 64 5.91 11.50 -2.21
CA LEU A 64 6.66 11.48 -3.47
C LEU A 64 6.63 12.83 -4.20
N ALA A 65 5.78 13.75 -3.76
CA ALA A 65 5.72 15.11 -4.27
C ALA A 65 5.32 16.10 -3.16
N THR A 66 5.74 17.35 -3.29
CA THR A 66 5.23 18.47 -2.50
C THR A 66 4.75 19.57 -3.42
N TYR A 67 3.93 20.48 -2.90
CA TYR A 67 3.54 21.67 -3.65
C TYR A 67 3.66 22.93 -2.80
N ARG A 68 3.90 24.06 -3.48
CA ARG A 68 3.74 25.40 -2.90
C ARG A 68 2.82 26.23 -3.77
N ARG A 69 2.10 27.16 -3.14
CA ARG A 69 1.22 28.09 -3.84
C ARG A 69 1.89 29.45 -4.00
N VAL A 70 1.83 30.00 -5.20
CA VAL A 70 2.24 31.36 -5.49
C VAL A 70 1.00 32.15 -5.86
N ARG A 71 0.89 33.36 -5.31
CA ARG A 71 -0.16 34.29 -5.71
C ARG A 71 0.45 35.34 -6.62
N ASP A 72 -0.13 35.48 -7.80
CA ASP A 72 0.19 36.57 -8.70
C ASP A 72 -0.35 37.89 -8.13
N GLU A 73 0.52 38.88 -7.92
CA GLU A 73 0.17 40.13 -7.24
C GLU A 73 -0.74 41.03 -8.10
N ASP A 74 -0.67 40.90 -9.42
CA ASP A 74 -1.40 41.75 -10.37
C ASP A 74 -2.80 41.20 -10.66
N SER A 75 -2.92 39.88 -10.81
CA SER A 75 -4.13 39.21 -11.25
C SER A 75 -4.85 38.46 -10.11
N GLY A 76 -4.17 38.21 -8.99
CA GLY A 76 -4.69 37.54 -7.81
C GLY A 76 -4.81 36.01 -7.94
N TRP A 77 -4.40 35.44 -9.07
CA TRP A 77 -4.45 34.00 -9.35
C TRP A 77 -3.49 33.20 -8.48
N LEU A 78 -3.89 31.97 -8.15
CA LEU A 78 -3.11 31.02 -7.37
C LEU A 78 -2.54 29.95 -8.31
N THR A 79 -1.21 29.87 -8.37
CA THR A 79 -0.49 28.84 -9.12
C THR A 79 0.08 27.81 -8.15
N TYR A 80 -0.11 26.54 -8.47
CA TYR A 80 0.44 25.42 -7.72
C TYR A 80 1.73 24.96 -8.41
N LEU A 81 2.83 25.01 -7.68
CA LEU A 81 4.14 24.56 -8.14
C LEU A 81 4.48 23.27 -7.40
N TRP A 82 4.69 22.20 -8.17
CA TRP A 82 4.95 20.85 -7.70
C TRP A 82 6.43 20.53 -7.77
N THR A 83 6.94 19.78 -6.78
CA THR A 83 8.31 19.27 -6.71
C THR A 83 8.25 17.78 -6.40
N PHE A 84 9.01 16.97 -7.12
CA PHE A 84 9.04 15.51 -6.96
C PHE A 84 10.21 15.10 -6.04
N HIS A 85 9.98 14.07 -5.20
CA HIS A 85 10.92 13.58 -4.18
C HIS A 85 11.12 12.06 -4.27
N TYR A 86 11.60 11.57 -5.41
CA TYR A 86 11.71 10.12 -5.64
C TYR A 86 12.87 9.46 -4.89
N ASP A 87 13.79 10.24 -4.34
CA ASP A 87 14.83 9.75 -3.44
C ASP A 87 14.24 9.12 -2.16
N ASN A 88 12.99 9.43 -1.81
CA ASN A 88 12.28 8.85 -0.66
C ASN A 88 11.72 7.45 -0.95
N ILE A 89 11.62 7.03 -2.22
CA ILE A 89 10.96 5.77 -2.59
C ILE A 89 11.57 4.54 -1.88
N PRO A 90 12.91 4.38 -1.80
CA PRO A 90 13.49 3.24 -1.09
C PRO A 90 13.10 3.18 0.40
N GLU A 91 13.09 4.33 1.08
CA GLU A 91 12.71 4.43 2.49
C GLU A 91 11.21 4.12 2.66
N ASN A 92 10.35 4.71 1.82
CA ASN A 92 8.91 4.45 1.85
C ASN A 92 8.58 2.97 1.61
N LEU A 93 9.26 2.31 0.66
CA LEU A 93 9.09 0.88 0.40
C LEU A 93 9.53 0.04 1.61
N GLN A 94 10.66 0.39 2.23
CA GLN A 94 11.15 -0.31 3.41
C GLN A 94 10.18 -0.16 4.60
N GLU A 95 9.66 1.04 4.84
CA GLU A 95 8.65 1.26 5.88
C GLU A 95 7.39 0.43 5.65
N GLU A 96 6.90 0.35 4.41
CA GLU A 96 5.71 -0.44 4.07
C GLU A 96 5.96 -1.94 4.26
N MET A 97 7.17 -2.42 3.95
CA MET A 97 7.57 -3.81 4.23
C MET A 97 7.60 -4.10 5.73
N TYR A 98 8.06 -3.17 6.58
CA TYR A 98 7.98 -3.34 8.03
C TYR A 98 6.54 -3.34 8.53
N ARG A 99 5.67 -2.46 8.02
CA ARG A 99 4.23 -2.48 8.39
C ARG A 99 3.56 -3.80 8.01
N LEU A 100 3.91 -4.35 6.84
CA LEU A 100 3.45 -5.66 6.41
C LEU A 100 3.96 -6.77 7.33
N LEU A 101 5.24 -6.71 7.73
CA LEU A 101 5.83 -7.65 8.67
C LEU A 101 5.06 -7.66 9.98
N ASP A 102 4.88 -6.49 10.62
CA ASP A 102 4.14 -6.34 11.88
C ASP A 102 2.72 -6.90 11.76
N ALA A 103 2.00 -6.57 10.68
CA ALA A 103 0.64 -7.05 10.46
C ALA A 103 0.56 -8.58 10.27
N LEU A 104 1.57 -9.18 9.64
CA LEU A 104 1.66 -10.64 9.47
C LEU A 104 2.05 -11.33 10.79
N GLU A 105 2.91 -10.73 11.61
CA GLU A 105 3.27 -11.23 12.93
C GLU A 105 2.05 -11.22 13.87
N ASP A 106 1.31 -10.11 13.92
CA ASP A 106 0.05 -10.01 14.66
C ASP A 106 -0.96 -11.07 14.20
N ARG A 107 -1.02 -11.29 12.87
CA ARG A 107 -1.92 -12.30 12.31
C ARG A 107 -1.50 -13.72 12.67
N GLU A 108 -0.21 -14.03 12.58
CA GLU A 108 0.33 -15.34 12.94
C GLU A 108 0.11 -15.64 14.42
N GLU A 109 0.35 -14.66 15.30
CA GLU A 109 0.11 -14.81 16.73
C GLU A 109 -1.37 -15.02 17.02
N TYR A 110 -2.27 -14.26 16.38
CA TYR A 110 -3.71 -14.45 16.49
C TYR A 110 -4.13 -15.87 16.07
N GLU A 111 -3.64 -16.34 14.92
CA GLU A 111 -3.92 -17.70 14.43
C GLU A 111 -3.37 -18.78 15.39
N ARG A 112 -2.18 -18.60 15.94
CA ARG A 112 -1.52 -19.57 16.84
C ARG A 112 -2.17 -19.66 18.22
N THR A 113 -2.73 -18.56 18.71
CA THR A 113 -3.23 -18.45 20.09
C THR A 113 -4.73 -18.68 20.22
N HIS A 114 -5.47 -18.69 19.11
CA HIS A 114 -6.91 -18.88 19.09
C HIS A 114 -7.31 -20.21 18.47
N GLU A 115 -8.35 -20.82 19.02
CA GLU A 115 -9.02 -21.98 18.45
C GLU A 115 -10.24 -21.53 17.64
N PHE A 116 -10.48 -22.18 16.51
CA PHE A 116 -11.49 -21.75 15.55
C PHE A 116 -12.48 -22.83 15.22
N TYR A 117 -13.69 -22.39 14.91
CA TYR A 117 -14.79 -23.23 14.46
C TYR A 117 -15.36 -22.67 13.15
N LEU A 118 -15.81 -23.56 12.27
CA LEU A 118 -16.32 -23.23 10.94
C LEU A 118 -17.73 -23.77 10.77
N CYS A 119 -18.62 -22.93 10.24
CA CYS A 119 -19.85 -23.41 9.63
C CYS A 119 -19.58 -23.79 8.18
N GLU A 120 -19.66 -25.08 7.82
CA GLU A 120 -19.42 -25.52 6.43
C GLU A 120 -20.48 -25.00 5.45
N VAL A 121 -21.70 -24.72 5.92
CA VAL A 121 -22.81 -24.27 5.08
C VAL A 121 -22.66 -22.80 4.68
N CYS A 122 -22.37 -21.93 5.66
CA CYS A 122 -22.21 -20.49 5.43
C CYS A 122 -20.77 -20.07 5.14
N SER A 123 -19.80 -20.96 5.34
CA SER A 123 -18.36 -20.64 5.30
C SER A 123 -17.97 -19.50 6.26
N LEU A 124 -18.63 -19.45 7.42
CA LEU A 124 -18.35 -18.47 8.47
C LEU A 124 -17.48 -19.08 9.55
N ARG A 125 -16.46 -18.33 9.96
CA ARG A 125 -15.46 -18.74 10.95
C ARG A 125 -15.70 -17.97 12.25
N PHE A 126 -15.58 -18.68 13.38
CA PHE A 126 -15.79 -18.16 14.72
C PHE A 126 -14.62 -18.54 15.62
N GLU A 127 -14.28 -17.69 16.58
CA GLU A 127 -13.39 -18.08 17.67
C GLU A 127 -14.11 -19.03 18.64
N PHE A 128 -13.35 -19.80 19.42
CA PHE A 128 -13.92 -20.70 20.43
C PHE A 128 -14.90 -20.00 21.38
N GLY A 129 -14.57 -18.78 21.84
CA GLY A 129 -15.45 -18.03 22.75
C GLY A 129 -16.80 -17.71 22.12
N GLU A 130 -16.80 -17.23 20.88
CA GLU A 130 -18.03 -16.95 20.13
C GLU A 130 -18.82 -18.23 19.83
N ALA A 131 -18.11 -19.30 19.41
CA ALA A 131 -18.73 -20.60 19.19
C ALA A 131 -19.40 -21.12 20.48
N MET A 132 -18.74 -20.96 21.64
CA MET A 132 -19.30 -21.32 22.93
C MET A 132 -20.56 -20.51 23.27
N ASP A 133 -20.53 -19.20 23.03
CA ASP A 133 -21.68 -18.31 23.28
C ASP A 133 -22.89 -18.65 22.39
N PHE A 134 -22.65 -19.10 21.16
CA PHE A 134 -23.69 -19.60 20.25
C PHE A 134 -24.01 -21.09 20.43
N GLY A 135 -23.45 -21.77 21.43
CA GLY A 135 -23.71 -23.18 21.69
C GLY A 135 -23.22 -24.13 20.60
N PHE A 136 -22.18 -23.73 19.87
CA PHE A 136 -21.62 -24.40 18.70
C PHE A 136 -22.62 -24.56 17.54
N GLU A 137 -23.57 -23.62 17.42
CA GLU A 137 -24.50 -23.52 16.31
C GLU A 137 -24.32 -22.19 15.56
N CYS A 138 -24.37 -22.23 14.23
CA CYS A 138 -24.23 -21.04 13.40
C CYS A 138 -25.45 -20.11 13.59
N PRO A 139 -25.26 -18.82 13.94
CA PRO A 139 -26.36 -17.89 14.16
C PRO A 139 -27.16 -17.57 12.88
N GLU A 140 -26.58 -17.79 11.69
CA GLU A 140 -27.22 -17.49 10.40
C GLU A 140 -28.11 -18.63 9.89
N CYS A 141 -27.68 -19.89 10.05
CA CYS A 141 -28.35 -21.05 9.45
C CYS A 141 -28.74 -22.16 10.43
N GLY A 142 -28.33 -22.07 11.70
CA GLY A 142 -28.59 -23.09 12.72
C GLY A 142 -27.86 -24.42 12.52
N SER A 143 -26.93 -24.50 11.56
CA SER A 143 -26.09 -25.68 11.37
C SER A 143 -25.00 -25.75 12.45
N PRO A 144 -24.54 -26.94 12.86
CA PRO A 144 -23.45 -27.06 13.82
C PRO A 144 -22.16 -26.41 13.29
N LEU A 145 -21.32 -25.95 14.21
CA LEU A 145 -19.98 -25.47 13.94
C LEU A 145 -18.98 -26.61 14.21
N ASP A 146 -18.05 -26.84 13.29
CA ASP A 146 -17.02 -27.86 13.41
C ASP A 146 -15.66 -27.23 13.73
N ALA A 147 -14.85 -27.91 14.55
CA ALA A 147 -13.50 -27.44 14.87
C ALA A 147 -12.66 -27.35 13.59
N MET A 148 -11.98 -26.23 13.41
CA MET A 148 -11.18 -25.92 12.25
C MET A 148 -9.70 -25.89 12.62
N GLU A 149 -8.92 -26.79 12.03
CA GLU A 149 -7.46 -26.73 12.08
C GLU A 149 -6.96 -25.59 11.17
N ASN A 150 -5.96 -24.84 11.65
CA ASN A 150 -5.34 -23.73 10.93
C ASN A 150 -3.84 -23.93 10.69
N ASP A 151 -3.30 -25.13 10.90
CA ASP A 151 -1.87 -25.44 10.73
C ASP A 151 -1.32 -24.98 9.38
N ARG A 152 -2.05 -25.26 8.29
CA ARG A 152 -1.62 -24.84 6.93
C ARG A 152 -1.53 -23.33 6.77
N LEU A 153 -2.40 -22.58 7.44
CA LEU A 153 -2.37 -21.12 7.40
C LEU A 153 -1.20 -20.60 8.24
N GLN A 154 -0.98 -21.17 9.42
CA GLN A 154 0.17 -20.83 10.27
C GLN A 154 1.50 -21.12 9.56
N GLU A 155 1.64 -22.27 8.93
CA GLU A 155 2.83 -22.63 8.14
C GLU A 155 3.07 -21.63 6.99
N ALA A 156 2.01 -21.23 6.27
CA ALA A 156 2.12 -20.26 5.19
C ALA A 156 2.50 -18.86 5.70
N LEU A 157 1.93 -18.43 6.83
CA LEU A 157 2.27 -17.16 7.48
C LEU A 157 3.72 -17.16 7.96
N SER A 158 4.15 -18.21 8.66
CA SER A 158 5.53 -18.35 9.13
C SER A 158 6.54 -18.34 7.97
N ALA A 159 6.28 -19.09 6.90
CA ALA A 159 7.16 -19.11 5.74
C ALA A 159 7.28 -17.71 5.10
N ARG A 160 6.16 -16.97 5.00
CA ARG A 160 6.17 -15.62 4.44
C ARG A 160 6.87 -14.62 5.35
N LEU A 161 6.73 -14.75 6.67
CA LEU A 161 7.43 -13.94 7.65
C LEU A 161 8.95 -14.12 7.54
N ASP A 162 9.42 -15.37 7.41
CA ASP A 162 10.84 -15.68 7.25
C ASP A 162 11.40 -15.06 5.96
N GLU A 163 10.71 -15.21 4.83
CA GLU A 163 11.08 -14.55 3.57
C GLU A 163 11.18 -13.02 3.72
N LEU A 164 10.21 -12.40 4.39
CA LEU A 164 10.15 -10.94 4.53
C LEU A 164 11.25 -10.41 5.47
N ARG A 165 11.58 -11.15 6.54
CA ARG A 165 12.70 -10.83 7.45
C ARG A 165 14.04 -10.92 6.75
N ASP A 166 14.23 -11.94 5.90
CA ASP A 166 15.41 -12.09 5.06
C ASP A 166 15.56 -10.91 4.07
N GLU A 167 14.47 -10.54 3.39
CA GLU A 167 14.44 -9.39 2.47
C GLU A 167 14.79 -8.06 3.19
N LEU A 168 14.30 -7.88 4.42
CA LEU A 168 14.56 -6.70 5.25
C LEU A 168 15.94 -6.72 5.96
N ASN A 169 16.70 -7.82 5.87
CA ASN A 169 17.88 -8.07 6.71
C ASN A 169 17.63 -7.91 8.22
N ALA A 170 16.40 -8.17 8.69
CA ALA A 170 16.00 -7.94 10.09
C ALA A 170 16.83 -8.79 11.08
N ASP A 171 17.40 -9.91 10.63
CA ASP A 171 18.26 -10.81 11.41
C ASP A 171 19.76 -10.43 11.44
N VAL A 172 20.17 -9.31 10.84
CA VAL A 172 21.59 -8.86 10.83
C VAL A 172 21.89 -7.82 11.93
N THR A 173 20.87 -7.34 12.65
CA THR A 173 21.00 -6.35 13.72
C THR A 173 20.62 -6.88 15.11
N GLY A 174 20.96 -8.13 15.41
CA GLY A 174 20.90 -8.74 16.75
C GLY A 174 22.23 -8.77 17.47
#